data_AF-A0A6I3MVR1-F1
#
_entry.id   AF-A0A6I3MVR1-F1
#
_cell.length_a   1.000
_cell.length_b   1.000
_cell.length_c   1.000
_cell.angle_alpha   90.00
_cell.angle_beta   90.00
_cell.angle_gamma   90.00
#
_symmetry.space_group_name_H-M   'P 1'
#
loop_
_entity.id
_entity.type
_entity.pdbx_description
1 polymer ?
#
loop_
_entity_poly.entity_id
_entity_poly.type
_entity_poly.pdbx_seq_one_letter_code
_entity_poly.pdbx_strand_id
1 'polypeptide(L)'
;MTTFDPYAPSRDTTEGTVFSVTGGDWDSLIQEIGSTKEERVVVNMGPQHPSTHGVLRLILELEGETVTEVRCGIGYLHTGIEKNMEFRNWTQGTTFVTRMDYLGPLFNETAYCLAVEKLLGITNDVPERASVIRVMMMELNRISS
;
A
#
# COMPACT_ATOMS: atom_id res chain seq x y z
N MET A 1 -27.61 20.72 -14.03
CA MET A 1 -26.26 20.16 -14.13
C MET A 1 -25.98 19.55 -12.75
N THR A 2 -26.12 18.23 -12.64
CA THR A 2 -26.16 17.49 -11.38
C THR A 2 -24.76 17.31 -10.81
N THR A 3 -24.49 17.93 -9.67
CA THR A 3 -23.29 17.79 -8.84
C THR A 3 -23.37 16.51 -8.00
N PHE A 4 -23.45 15.35 -8.66
CA PHE A 4 -23.38 14.07 -7.97
C PHE A 4 -22.19 13.30 -8.52
N ASP A 5 -21.07 13.37 -7.78
CA ASP A 5 -19.90 12.53 -7.99
C ASP A 5 -20.02 11.30 -7.06
N PRO A 6 -20.22 10.09 -7.60
CA PRO A 6 -20.35 8.88 -6.79
C PRO A 6 -19.02 8.37 -6.19
N TYR A 7 -17.88 8.98 -6.52
CA TYR A 7 -16.56 8.48 -6.12
C TYR A 7 -15.88 9.26 -4.99
N ALA A 8 -16.39 10.43 -4.60
CA ALA A 8 -15.83 11.27 -3.54
C ALA A 8 -16.90 11.66 -2.49
N PRO A 9 -17.25 10.78 -1.54
CA PRO A 9 -18.18 11.13 -0.48
C PRO A 9 -17.52 12.10 0.52
N SER A 10 -18.11 13.28 0.73
CA SER A 10 -17.80 14.14 1.87
C SER A 10 -18.58 13.65 3.10
N ARG A 11 -17.97 13.75 4.29
CA ARG A 11 -18.65 13.47 5.57
C ARG A 11 -18.37 14.59 6.55
N ASP A 12 -19.45 15.15 7.11
CA ASP A 12 -19.34 16.12 8.19
C ASP A 12 -19.03 15.40 9.51
N THR A 13 -18.00 15.89 10.19
CA THR A 13 -17.57 15.42 11.51
C THR A 13 -17.63 16.56 12.52
N THR A 14 -17.50 16.25 13.81
CA THR A 14 -17.46 17.25 14.89
C THR A 14 -16.28 18.22 14.81
N GLU A 15 -15.26 17.92 13.97
CA GLU A 15 -14.06 18.75 13.77
C GLU A 15 -14.07 19.50 12.43
N GLY A 16 -15.14 19.38 11.65
CA GLY A 16 -15.28 20.01 10.34
C GLY A 16 -15.57 19.03 9.20
N THR A 17 -15.63 19.56 7.98
CA THR A 17 -15.92 18.81 6.76
C THR A 17 -14.67 18.07 6.29
N VAL A 18 -14.73 16.74 6.24
CA VAL A 18 -13.63 15.90 5.78
C VAL A 18 -13.89 15.49 4.32
N PHE A 19 -12.99 15.88 3.42
CA PHE A 19 -13.02 15.51 2.02
C PHE A 19 -12.19 14.25 1.76
N SER A 20 -12.80 13.14 1.34
CA SER A 20 -12.04 12.01 0.80
C SER A 20 -11.67 12.30 -0.65
N VAL A 21 -10.47 12.82 -0.88
CA VAL A 21 -10.02 13.19 -2.23
C VAL A 21 -9.41 11.98 -2.92
N THR A 22 -10.22 11.26 -3.70
CA THR A 22 -9.71 10.38 -4.77
C THR A 22 -9.95 11.05 -6.10
N GLY A 23 -8.87 11.48 -6.76
CA GLY A 23 -8.91 12.02 -8.12
C GLY A 23 -8.82 13.54 -8.18
N GLY A 24 -7.63 14.04 -8.49
CA GLY A 24 -7.41 15.32 -9.19
C GLY A 24 -7.72 16.64 -8.47
N ASP A 25 -8.64 16.70 -7.52
CA ASP A 25 -9.18 17.95 -6.98
C ASP A 25 -8.32 18.48 -5.81
N TRP A 26 -7.03 18.67 -6.08
CA TRP A 26 -6.02 19.09 -5.09
C TRP A 26 -5.88 20.60 -4.99
N ASP A 27 -6.23 21.32 -6.06
CA ASP A 27 -6.13 22.78 -6.12
C ASP A 27 -7.15 23.46 -5.19
N SER A 28 -8.30 22.82 -4.95
CA SER A 28 -9.33 23.29 -4.03
C SER A 28 -8.88 23.23 -2.56
N LEU A 29 -8.21 22.13 -2.16
CA LEU A 29 -7.64 21.98 -0.82
C LEU A 29 -6.58 23.05 -0.52
N ILE A 30 -5.69 23.31 -1.49
CA ILE A 30 -4.63 24.33 -1.33
C ILE A 30 -5.23 25.73 -1.18
N GLN A 31 -6.30 26.04 -1.93
CA GLN A 31 -7.01 27.32 -1.80
C GLN A 31 -7.73 27.48 -0.46
N GLU A 32 -8.36 26.42 0.06
CA GLU A 32 -9.06 26.46 1.34
C GLU A 32 -8.11 26.65 2.52
N ILE A 33 -6.98 25.95 2.53
CA ILE A 33 -5.95 26.06 3.58
C ILE A 33 -5.35 27.48 3.60
N GLY A 34 -5.11 28.08 2.42
CA GLY A 34 -4.62 29.46 2.31
C GLY A 34 -5.59 30.52 2.85
N SER A 35 -6.87 30.18 3.07
CA SER A 35 -7.86 31.09 3.65
C SER A 35 -7.89 31.08 5.20
N THR A 36 -7.26 30.09 5.83
CA THR A 36 -7.21 29.95 7.29
C THR A 36 -6.03 30.73 7.86
N LYS A 37 -6.27 31.56 8.88
CA LYS A 37 -5.35 32.59 9.42
C LYS A 37 -4.14 32.09 10.22
N GLU A 38 -3.88 30.78 10.26
CA GLU A 38 -2.76 30.18 10.97
C GLU A 38 -1.58 29.96 10.00
N GLU A 39 -0.33 30.00 10.48
CA GLU A 39 0.89 29.74 9.70
C GLU A 39 1.00 28.25 9.32
N ARG A 40 0.03 27.74 8.55
CA ARG A 40 0.01 26.38 8.07
C ARG A 40 0.68 26.29 6.71
N VAL A 41 1.69 25.44 6.61
CA VAL A 41 2.44 25.21 5.38
C VAL A 41 2.13 23.83 4.85
N VAL A 42 1.72 23.75 3.58
CA VAL A 42 1.54 22.48 2.89
C VAL A 42 2.82 22.13 2.14
N VAL A 43 3.44 21.01 2.50
CA VAL A 43 4.66 20.49 1.86
C VAL A 43 4.35 19.20 1.12
N ASN A 44 4.66 19.19 -0.18
CA ASN A 44 4.55 18.00 -1.01
C ASN A 44 5.92 17.30 -1.11
N MET A 45 6.04 16.16 -0.43
CA MET A 45 7.25 15.35 -0.37
C MET A 45 7.10 14.10 -1.27
N GLY A 46 7.88 14.02 -2.35
CA GLY A 46 7.81 12.93 -3.34
C GLY A 46 7.27 13.38 -4.69
N PRO A 47 7.00 12.46 -5.64
CA PRO A 47 7.08 11.00 -5.53
C PRO A 47 8.49 10.41 -5.68
N GLN A 48 9.48 11.23 -6.09
CA GLN A 48 10.88 10.83 -6.27
C GLN A 48 11.82 11.42 -5.21
N HIS A 49 11.36 11.49 -3.96
CA HIS A 49 12.20 12.02 -2.89
C HIS A 49 13.16 10.91 -2.39
N PRO A 50 14.47 11.17 -2.19
CA PRO A 50 15.42 10.13 -1.77
C PRO A 50 15.05 9.42 -0.45
N SER A 51 14.35 10.12 0.44
CA SER A 51 13.90 9.58 1.73
C SER A 51 12.68 8.66 1.63
N THR A 52 12.05 8.53 0.46
CA THR A 52 10.99 7.53 0.26
C THR A 52 11.62 6.28 -0.36
N HIS A 53 11.78 5.21 0.44
CA HIS A 53 12.15 3.90 -0.09
C HIS A 53 11.01 3.41 -1.00
N GLY A 54 11.24 3.48 -2.32
CA GLY A 54 10.21 3.22 -3.34
C GLY A 54 9.62 4.50 -3.92
N VAL A 55 8.36 4.46 -4.32
CA VAL A 55 7.67 5.60 -4.95
C VAL A 55 6.47 5.96 -4.09
N LEU A 56 6.64 6.98 -3.26
CA LEU A 56 5.62 7.44 -2.30
C LEU A 56 5.53 8.96 -2.37
N ARG A 57 4.29 9.48 -2.39
CA ARG A 57 4.02 10.91 -2.27
C ARG A 57 3.35 11.16 -0.93
N LEU A 58 3.90 12.06 -0.13
CA LEU A 58 3.34 12.52 1.13
C LEU A 58 3.00 13.99 1.01
N ILE A 59 1.75 14.34 1.28
CA ILE A 59 1.32 15.74 1.41
C ILE A 59 1.21 15.99 2.91
N LEU A 60 2.08 16.86 3.41
CA LEU A 60 2.23 17.18 4.82
C LEU A 60 1.62 18.55 5.07
N GLU A 61 0.73 18.66 6.05
CA GLU A 61 0.34 19.94 6.63
C GLU A 61 1.21 20.16 7.88
N LEU A 62 1.88 21.30 7.90
CA LEU A 62 2.85 21.65 8.94
C LEU A 62 2.41 22.93 9.65
N GLU A 63 2.54 22.91 10.97
CA GLU A 63 2.53 24.11 11.82
C GLU A 63 3.93 24.22 12.47
N GLY A 64 4.78 25.10 11.92
CA GLY A 64 6.19 25.15 12.26
C GLY A 64 6.91 23.84 11.94
N GLU A 65 7.46 23.17 12.96
CA GLU A 65 8.13 21.87 12.86
C GLU A 65 7.20 20.67 13.12
N THR A 66 5.92 20.93 13.46
CA THR A 66 4.95 19.89 13.82
C THR A 66 4.12 19.50 12.61
N VAL A 67 4.01 18.21 12.34
CA VAL A 67 3.11 17.66 11.32
C VAL A 67 1.71 17.54 11.94
N THR A 68 0.73 18.27 11.40
CA THR A 68 -0.67 18.24 11.85
C THR A 68 -1.49 17.23 11.06
N GLU A 69 -1.23 17.09 9.75
CA GLU A 69 -1.88 16.12 8.88
C GLU A 69 -0.90 15.52 7.87
N VAL A 70 -1.10 14.25 7.51
CA VAL A 70 -0.38 13.56 6.43
C VAL A 70 -1.36 12.85 5.53
N ARG A 71 -1.29 13.14 4.23
CA ARG A 71 -2.01 12.39 3.18
C ARG A 71 -1.03 11.62 2.32
N CYS A 72 -1.21 10.30 2.27
CA CYS A 72 -0.37 9.40 1.49
C CYS A 72 -0.95 9.17 0.08
N GLY A 73 -0.28 9.69 -0.94
CA GLY A 73 -0.49 9.32 -2.34
C GLY A 73 0.22 8.00 -2.65
N ILE A 74 -0.54 6.90 -2.59
CA ILE A 74 -0.08 5.54 -2.93
C ILE A 74 -0.55 5.11 -4.32
N GLY A 75 -0.08 3.95 -4.79
CA GLY A 75 -0.51 3.35 -6.06
C GLY A 75 0.41 3.61 -7.24
N TYR A 76 1.48 4.39 -7.07
CA TYR A 76 2.49 4.61 -8.13
C TYR A 76 3.22 3.32 -8.56
N LEU A 77 3.26 2.30 -7.70
CA LEU A 77 3.78 0.96 -8.00
C LEU A 77 2.66 -0.08 -8.14
N HIS A 78 1.42 0.34 -8.42
CA HIS A 78 0.34 -0.59 -8.69
C HIS A 78 0.57 -1.30 -10.05
N THR A 79 0.95 -2.57 -10.00
CA THR A 79 1.26 -3.39 -11.18
C THR A 79 0.14 -4.37 -11.56
N GLY A 80 -0.97 -4.39 -10.81
CA GLY A 80 -2.09 -5.30 -11.05
C GLY A 80 -1.72 -6.78 -10.84
N ILE A 81 -0.89 -7.10 -9.85
CA ILE A 81 -0.44 -8.49 -9.58
C ILE A 81 -1.64 -9.43 -9.44
N GLU A 82 -2.65 -9.08 -8.65
CA GLU A 82 -3.85 -9.88 -8.45
C GLU A 82 -4.58 -10.18 -9.77
N LYS A 83 -4.72 -9.18 -10.64
CA LYS A 83 -5.33 -9.37 -11.95
C LYS A 83 -4.50 -10.28 -12.85
N ASN A 84 -3.18 -10.16 -12.81
CA ASN A 84 -2.30 -11.05 -13.55
C ASN A 84 -2.43 -12.50 -13.06
N MET A 85 -2.60 -12.73 -11.76
CA MET A 85 -2.74 -14.06 -11.17
C MET A 85 -3.95 -14.82 -11.72
N GLU A 86 -5.04 -14.14 -12.10
CA GLU A 86 -6.21 -14.79 -12.73
C GLU A 86 -5.87 -15.50 -14.05
N PHE A 87 -4.82 -15.05 -14.75
CA PHE A 87 -4.37 -15.62 -16.03
C PHE A 87 -3.11 -16.49 -15.89
N ARG A 88 -2.80 -16.95 -14.67
CA ARG A 88 -1.64 -17.80 -14.38
C ARG A 88 -2.09 -19.09 -13.73
N ASN A 89 -1.34 -20.15 -13.99
CA ASN A 89 -1.51 -21.38 -13.21
C ASN A 89 -0.88 -21.22 -11.82
N TRP A 90 -1.24 -22.12 -10.91
CA TRP A 90 -0.82 -22.05 -9.50
C TRP A 90 0.71 -22.00 -9.34
N THR A 91 1.45 -22.78 -10.13
CA THR A 91 2.92 -22.82 -10.12
C THR A 91 3.56 -21.52 -10.63
N GLN A 92 3.00 -20.93 -11.69
CA GLN A 92 3.43 -19.63 -12.22
C GLN A 92 3.16 -18.51 -11.21
N GLY A 93 2.08 -18.62 -10.44
CA GLY A 93 1.68 -17.63 -9.44
C GLY A 93 2.73 -17.37 -8.36
N THR A 94 3.54 -18.38 -8.00
CA THR A 94 4.63 -18.21 -7.02
C THR A 94 5.62 -17.12 -7.43
N THR A 95 5.91 -16.99 -8.73
CA THR A 95 6.83 -15.97 -9.27
C THR A 95 6.25 -14.55 -9.31
N PHE A 96 4.95 -14.41 -9.07
CA PHE A 96 4.27 -13.11 -8.96
C PHE A 96 4.19 -12.68 -7.50
N VAL A 97 3.80 -13.58 -6.59
CA VAL A 97 3.70 -13.27 -5.14
C VAL A 97 5.05 -12.92 -4.51
N THR A 98 6.16 -13.45 -5.04
CA THR A 98 7.54 -13.06 -4.66
C THR A 98 7.81 -11.55 -4.82
N ARG A 99 7.06 -10.87 -5.71
CA ARG A 99 7.25 -9.43 -6.03
C ARG A 99 6.35 -8.51 -5.21
N MET A 100 5.47 -9.05 -4.36
CA MET A 100 4.56 -8.24 -3.53
C MET A 100 5.32 -7.51 -2.42
N ASP A 101 6.29 -8.18 -1.82
CA ASP A 101 7.27 -7.59 -0.90
C ASP A 101 8.66 -8.05 -1.36
N TYR A 102 9.47 -7.09 -1.80
CA TYR A 102 10.79 -7.36 -2.33
C TYR A 102 11.85 -7.57 -1.24
N LEU A 103 11.55 -7.26 0.03
CA LEU A 103 12.41 -7.56 1.18
C LEU A 103 12.05 -8.91 1.82
N GLY A 104 10.77 -9.29 1.81
CA GLY A 104 10.25 -10.54 2.37
C GLY A 104 9.70 -11.56 1.37
N PRO A 105 10.36 -11.87 0.22
CA PRO A 105 9.77 -12.70 -0.83
C PRO A 105 9.39 -14.11 -0.36
N LEU A 106 10.20 -14.71 0.53
CA LEU A 106 9.99 -16.09 0.98
C LEU A 106 8.78 -16.25 1.90
N PHE A 107 8.39 -15.18 2.61
CA PHE A 107 7.16 -15.17 3.39
C PHE A 107 5.92 -15.21 2.47
N ASN A 108 5.92 -14.40 1.42
CA ASN A 108 4.81 -14.36 0.46
C ASN A 108 4.66 -15.66 -0.31
N GLU A 109 5.77 -16.20 -0.81
CA GLU A 109 5.78 -17.50 -1.49
C GLU A 109 5.28 -18.62 -0.57
N THR A 110 5.72 -18.63 0.69
CA THR A 110 5.28 -19.64 1.67
C THR A 110 3.80 -19.50 1.99
N ALA A 111 3.31 -18.29 2.25
CA ALA A 111 1.89 -18.04 2.53
C ALA A 111 1.00 -18.46 1.35
N TYR A 112 1.42 -18.14 0.12
CA TYR A 112 0.73 -18.59 -1.08
C TYR A 112 0.71 -20.12 -1.18
N CYS A 113 1.87 -20.78 -1.08
CA CYS A 113 1.96 -22.25 -1.15
C CYS A 113 1.08 -22.94 -0.10
N LEU A 114 1.09 -22.45 1.15
CA LEU A 114 0.25 -22.99 2.22
C LEU A 114 -1.24 -22.87 1.90
N ALA A 115 -1.66 -21.75 1.29
CA ALA A 115 -3.04 -21.58 0.84
C ALA A 115 -3.41 -22.57 -0.27
N VAL A 116 -2.53 -22.77 -1.27
CA VAL A 116 -2.73 -23.76 -2.34
C VAL A 116 -2.84 -25.17 -1.77
N GLU A 117 -1.92 -25.56 -0.88
CA GLU A 117 -1.88 -26.89 -0.26
C GLU A 117 -3.13 -27.17 0.55
N LYS A 118 -3.63 -26.16 1.28
CA LYS A 118 -4.88 -26.25 2.02
C LYS A 118 -6.09 -26.40 1.10
N LEU A 119 -6.14 -25.67 -0.01
CA LEU A 119 -7.22 -25.76 -1.00
C LEU A 119 -7.26 -27.12 -1.71
N LEU A 120 -6.09 -27.71 -1.95
CA LEU A 120 -5.96 -29.04 -2.56
C LEU A 120 -6.17 -30.18 -1.55
N GLY A 121 -6.21 -29.88 -0.24
CA GLY A 121 -6.36 -30.89 0.81
C GLY A 121 -5.11 -31.74 1.07
N ILE A 122 -3.94 -31.29 0.59
CA ILE A 122 -2.67 -32.04 0.66
C ILE A 122 -1.74 -31.56 1.77
N THR A 123 -2.21 -30.73 2.70
CA THR A 123 -1.39 -30.15 3.77
C THR A 123 -0.62 -31.21 4.59
N ASN A 124 -1.23 -32.38 4.80
CA ASN A 124 -0.62 -33.49 5.54
C ASN A 124 0.33 -34.35 4.70
N ASP A 125 0.30 -34.19 3.37
CA ASP A 125 1.16 -34.93 2.43
C ASP A 125 2.52 -34.24 2.23
N VAL A 126 2.65 -32.99 2.66
CA VAL A 126 3.89 -32.22 2.59
C VAL A 126 4.91 -32.82 3.56
N PRO A 127 6.11 -33.24 3.07
CA PRO A 127 7.12 -33.84 3.94
C PRO A 127 7.58 -32.86 5.03
N GLU A 128 7.81 -33.36 6.25
CA GLU A 128 8.34 -32.56 7.37
C GLU A 128 9.60 -31.79 6.99
N ARG A 129 10.50 -32.41 6.21
CA ARG A 129 11.71 -31.77 5.69
C ARG A 129 11.41 -30.48 4.90
N ALA A 130 10.33 -30.44 4.12
CA ALA A 130 9.94 -29.26 3.37
C ALA A 130 9.50 -28.13 4.31
N SER A 131 8.75 -28.45 5.35
CA SER A 131 8.35 -27.49 6.39
C SER A 131 9.55 -26.93 7.15
N VAL A 132 10.52 -27.77 7.50
CA VAL A 132 11.77 -27.32 8.14
C VAL A 132 12.57 -26.38 7.24
N ILE A 133 12.69 -26.71 5.94
CA ILE A 133 13.38 -25.84 4.97
C ILE A 133 12.66 -24.51 4.83
N ARG A 134 11.32 -24.50 4.76
CA ARG A 134 10.53 -23.25 4.70
C ARG A 134 10.84 -22.35 5.88
N VAL A 135 10.79 -22.88 7.10
CA VAL A 135 11.09 -22.12 8.32
C VAL A 135 12.53 -21.60 8.29
N MET A 136 13.51 -22.45 7.98
CA MET A 136 14.91 -22.05 7.89
C MET A 136 15.12 -20.91 6.89
N MET A 137 14.55 -21.03 5.69
CA MET A 137 14.69 -20.01 4.65
C MET A 137 13.96 -18.71 5.01
N MET A 138 12.77 -18.78 5.60
CA MET A 138 12.05 -17.59 6.08
C MET A 138 12.82 -16.88 7.19
N GLU A 139 13.45 -17.59 8.12
CA GLU A 139 14.23 -16.95 9.18
C GLU A 139 15.55 -16.36 8.65
N LEU A 140 16.18 -16.98 7.65
CA LEU A 140 17.29 -16.34 6.93
C LEU A 140 16.84 -15.07 6.20
N ASN A 141 15.67 -15.08 5.56
CA ASN A 141 15.12 -13.91 4.91
C ASN A 141 14.81 -12.80 5.91
N ARG A 142 14.23 -13.13 7.08
CA ARG A 142 13.94 -12.19 8.17
C ARG A 142 15.18 -11.44 8.66
N ILE A 143 16.32 -12.12 8.75
CA ILE A 143 17.59 -11.50 9.17
C ILE A 143 18.13 -10.55 8.08
N SER A 144 17.87 -10.86 6.81
CA SER A 144 18.35 -10.08 5.67
C SER A 144 17.47 -8.90 5.29
N SER A 145 16.18 -8.94 5.64
CA SER A 145 15.16 -7.95 5.27
C SER A 145 15.15 -6.72 6.17
#